data_AF-A0A349YGY8-F1
#
_entry.id   AF-A0A349YGY8-F1
#
_cell.length_a   1.000
_cell.length_b   1.000
_cell.length_c   1.000
_cell.angle_alpha   90.00
_cell.angle_beta   90.00
_cell.angle_gamma   90.00
#
_symmetry.space_group_name_H-M   'P 1'
#
loop_
_entity.id
_entity.type
_entity.pdbx_description
1 polymer ?
#
loop_
_entity_poly.entity_id
_entity_poly.type
_entity_poly.pdbx_seq_one_letter_code
_entity_poly.pdbx_strand_id
1 'polypeptide(L)'
;MKWFEFLRNARESTDYEGYIIDHWKEADDKDIWLKICAEPLQMSFIEKCKDLVNWKAVCRYSQLTETFIEDHIDKIDWRSVSANQNLSLDFVKKHKYQLDWNTLMSRFRYPEEFLLELINDDHIDLDIGVALSNQSFTKENVEMLSKRYRSLEISKSIKN
;
A
#
# COMPACT_ATOMS: atom_id res chain seq x y z
N MET A 1 26.00 3.27 22.37
CA MET A 1 24.69 3.35 23.06
C MET A 1 23.88 2.12 22.69
N LYS A 2 23.10 1.52 23.60
CA LYS A 2 22.23 0.40 23.19
C LYS A 2 21.07 0.96 22.35
N TRP A 3 20.59 0.22 21.34
CA TRP A 3 19.56 0.73 20.42
C TRP A 3 18.28 1.23 21.11
N PHE A 4 17.92 0.62 22.25
CA PHE A 4 16.75 1.02 23.02
C PHE A 4 16.99 2.32 23.80
N GLU A 5 18.22 2.60 24.24
CA GLU A 5 18.60 3.88 24.83
C GLU A 5 18.55 4.97 23.77
N PHE A 6 19.05 4.69 22.56
CA PHE A 6 18.95 5.59 21.40
C PHE A 6 17.50 5.97 21.10
N LEU A 7 16.62 4.97 20.91
CA LEU A 7 15.21 5.25 20.59
C LEU A 7 14.47 5.93 21.74
N ARG A 8 14.82 5.60 23.00
CA ARG A 8 14.27 6.28 24.17
C ARG A 8 14.66 7.76 24.16
N ASN A 9 15.94 8.07 23.96
CA ASN A 9 16.43 9.45 23.91
C ASN A 9 15.80 10.22 22.72
N ALA A 10 15.67 9.58 21.55
CA ALA A 10 15.01 10.17 20.40
C ALA A 10 13.55 10.54 20.70
N ARG A 11 12.80 9.65 21.36
CA ARG A 11 11.39 9.90 21.74
C ARG A 11 11.23 10.92 22.86
N GLU A 12 12.24 11.07 23.71
CA GLU A 12 12.31 12.10 24.75
C GLU A 12 12.76 13.47 24.18
N SER A 13 13.29 13.52 22.95
CA SER A 13 13.68 14.75 22.25
C SER A 13 12.45 15.58 21.86
N THR A 14 12.60 16.90 21.85
CA THR A 14 11.61 17.82 21.29
C THR A 14 11.52 17.73 19.76
N ASP A 15 12.55 17.19 19.12
CA ASP A 15 12.63 16.92 17.69
C ASP A 15 13.12 15.47 17.50
N TYR A 16 12.19 14.54 17.32
CA TYR A 16 12.47 13.12 17.16
C TYR A 16 13.31 12.83 15.90
N GLU A 17 12.90 13.39 14.76
CA GLU A 17 13.51 13.16 13.46
C GLU A 17 14.88 13.86 13.35
N GLY A 18 14.99 15.09 13.87
CA GLY A 18 16.26 15.81 13.97
C GLY A 18 17.25 15.08 14.87
N TYR A 19 16.82 14.58 16.03
CA TYR A 19 17.67 13.78 16.91
C TYR A 19 18.24 12.56 16.18
N ILE A 20 17.40 11.84 15.42
CA ILE A 20 17.85 10.70 14.63
C ILE A 20 18.89 11.13 13.59
N ILE A 21 18.64 12.19 12.82
CA ILE A 21 19.58 12.68 11.80
C ILE A 21 20.95 13.01 12.41
N ASP A 22 20.97 13.61 13.60
CA ASP A 22 22.21 14.03 14.25
C ASP A 22 22.98 12.85 14.89
N HIS A 23 22.28 11.78 15.27
CA HIS A 23 22.85 10.70 16.09
C HIS A 23 22.79 9.30 15.44
N TRP A 24 22.27 9.14 14.22
CA TRP A 24 22.05 7.80 13.62
C TRP A 24 23.31 6.96 13.47
N LYS A 25 24.50 7.58 13.38
CA LYS A 25 25.79 6.84 13.33
C LYS A 25 26.01 5.98 14.57
N GLU A 26 25.33 6.28 15.67
CA GLU A 26 25.33 5.49 16.89
C GLU A 26 24.35 4.31 16.84
N ALA A 27 23.58 4.19 15.75
CA ALA A 27 22.42 3.33 15.57
C ALA A 27 22.42 2.58 14.21
N ASP A 28 23.60 2.26 13.66
CA ASP A 28 23.75 1.51 12.39
C ASP A 28 23.35 0.02 12.52
N ASP A 29 22.06 -0.21 12.75
CA ASP A 29 21.41 -1.51 12.88
C ASP A 29 20.07 -1.48 12.13
N LYS A 30 19.88 -2.43 11.21
CA LYS A 30 18.67 -2.56 10.38
C LYS A 30 17.40 -2.72 11.22
N ASP A 31 17.50 -3.35 12.39
CA ASP A 31 16.36 -3.53 13.29
C ASP A 31 15.93 -2.21 13.95
N ILE A 32 16.81 -1.21 14.00
CA ILE A 32 16.48 0.14 14.48
C ILE A 32 15.70 0.88 13.41
N TRP A 33 16.16 0.87 12.16
CA TRP A 33 15.46 1.52 11.05
C TRP A 33 14.06 0.96 10.83
N LEU A 34 13.86 -0.35 11.03
CA LEU A 34 12.52 -0.91 11.03
C LEU A 34 11.61 -0.31 12.11
N LYS A 35 12.15 -0.03 13.32
CA LYS A 35 11.40 0.59 14.42
C LYS A 35 11.13 2.07 14.17
N ILE A 36 12.10 2.80 13.62
CA ILE A 36 11.93 4.21 13.23
C ILE A 36 10.83 4.31 12.17
N CYS A 37 10.90 3.52 11.11
CA CYS A 37 9.91 3.51 10.03
C CYS A 37 8.55 2.91 10.43
N ALA A 38 8.44 2.33 11.62
CA ALA A 38 7.16 1.88 12.19
C ALA A 38 6.39 3.01 12.88
N GLU A 39 6.95 4.22 12.96
CA GLU A 39 6.28 5.44 13.38
C GLU A 39 5.92 6.30 12.15
N PRO A 40 4.92 7.20 12.25
CA PRO A 40 4.64 8.16 11.19
C PRO A 40 5.81 9.13 11.02
N LEU A 41 6.42 9.15 9.83
CA LEU A 41 7.55 10.01 9.50
C LEU A 41 7.14 11.10 8.50
N GLN A 42 7.82 12.23 8.56
CA GLN A 42 7.73 13.28 7.56
C GLN A 42 8.46 12.86 6.27
N MET A 43 7.88 13.18 5.11
CA MET A 43 8.51 12.89 3.82
C MET A 43 9.89 13.56 3.66
N SER A 44 10.09 14.73 4.27
CA SER A 44 11.40 15.43 4.30
C SER A 44 12.46 14.63 5.05
N PHE A 45 12.09 13.93 6.13
CA PHE A 45 12.98 13.02 6.84
C PHE A 45 13.25 11.76 6.02
N ILE A 46 12.22 11.16 5.45
CA ILE A 46 12.34 9.98 4.58
C ILE A 46 13.31 10.26 3.43
N GLU A 47 13.21 11.42 2.79
CA GLU A 47 14.11 11.83 1.70
C GLU A 47 15.58 11.90 2.15
N LYS A 48 15.84 12.49 3.32
CA LYS A 48 17.20 12.59 3.88
C LYS A 48 17.78 11.22 4.24
N CYS A 49 16.93 10.26 4.57
CA CYS A 49 17.31 8.93 5.03
C CYS A 49 16.94 7.81 4.04
N LYS A 50 16.70 8.12 2.76
CA LYS A 50 16.11 7.21 1.77
C LYS A 50 16.85 5.91 1.53
N ASP A 51 18.15 5.91 1.77
CA ASP A 51 19.03 4.73 1.62
C ASP A 51 19.07 3.86 2.89
N LEU A 52 18.50 4.34 3.99
CA LEU A 52 18.49 3.67 5.30
C LEU A 52 17.10 3.17 5.69
N VAL A 53 16.05 3.89 5.30
CA VAL A 53 14.67 3.58 5.67
C VAL A 53 14.21 2.22 5.15
N ASN A 54 13.35 1.56 5.91
CA ASN A 54 12.61 0.41 5.42
C ASN A 54 11.40 0.88 4.63
N TRP A 55 11.49 0.85 3.29
CA TRP A 55 10.45 1.35 2.40
C TRP A 55 9.07 0.70 2.58
N LYS A 56 9.03 -0.60 2.91
CA LYS A 56 7.77 -1.28 3.21
C LYS A 56 7.11 -0.72 4.47
N ALA A 57 7.88 -0.48 5.53
CA ALA A 57 7.38 0.13 6.76
C ALA A 57 6.95 1.59 6.50
N VAL A 58 7.74 2.36 5.75
CA VAL A 58 7.38 3.73 5.33
C VAL A 58 6.02 3.74 4.60
N CYS A 59 5.84 2.90 3.58
CA CYS A 59 4.59 2.79 2.83
C CYS A 59 3.39 2.37 3.69
N ARG A 60 3.64 1.70 4.82
CA ARG A 60 2.60 1.21 5.73
C ARG A 60 2.20 2.23 6.79
N TYR A 61 3.17 2.90 7.40
CA TYR A 61 2.96 3.69 8.62
C TYR A 61 3.02 5.20 8.41
N SER A 62 3.66 5.67 7.34
CA SER A 62 3.70 7.10 7.00
C SER A 62 2.63 7.43 5.96
N GLN A 63 2.09 8.65 6.02
CA GLN A 63 1.18 9.16 5.00
C GLN A 63 2.00 9.78 3.87
N LEU A 64 1.95 9.16 2.70
CA LEU A 64 2.71 9.57 1.52
C LEU A 64 1.80 10.29 0.54
N THR A 65 2.30 11.34 -0.10
CA THR A 65 1.60 11.95 -1.23
C THR A 65 1.81 11.09 -2.48
N GLU A 66 0.86 11.18 -3.42
CA GLU A 66 0.96 10.51 -4.71
C GLU A 66 2.23 10.91 -5.47
N THR A 67 2.59 12.19 -5.46
CA THR A 67 3.86 12.67 -6.05
C THR A 67 5.07 12.02 -5.41
N PHE A 68 5.11 11.91 -4.07
CA PHE A 68 6.22 11.27 -3.38
C PHE A 68 6.35 9.78 -3.75
N ILE A 69 5.22 9.08 -3.91
CA ILE A 69 5.17 7.69 -4.37
C ILE A 69 5.73 7.58 -5.79
N GLU A 70 5.37 8.50 -6.69
CA GLU A 70 5.86 8.52 -8.08
C GLU A 70 7.35 8.82 -8.18
N ASP A 71 7.85 9.76 -7.38
CA ASP A 71 9.28 10.12 -7.33
C ASP A 71 10.16 8.95 -6.83
N HIS A 72 9.56 7.96 -6.15
CA HIS A 72 10.24 6.82 -5.54
C HIS A 72 9.72 5.47 -6.02
N ILE A 73 9.12 5.42 -7.22
CA ILE A 73 8.38 4.25 -7.72
C ILE A 73 9.17 2.93 -7.68
N ASP A 74 10.50 3.00 -7.78
CA ASP A 74 11.42 1.85 -7.72
C ASP A 74 11.54 1.22 -6.32
N LYS A 75 11.16 1.94 -5.27
CA LYS A 75 11.33 1.52 -3.86
C LYS A 75 10.01 1.19 -3.16
N ILE A 76 8.89 1.57 -3.77
CA ILE A 76 7.57 1.49 -3.15
C ILE A 76 7.09 0.04 -3.05
N ASP A 77 6.59 -0.32 -1.86
CA ASP A 77 5.85 -1.57 -1.65
C ASP A 77 4.36 -1.34 -1.97
N TRP A 78 3.97 -1.72 -3.19
CA TRP A 78 2.61 -1.47 -3.69
C TRP A 78 1.50 -2.12 -2.87
N ARG A 79 1.75 -3.28 -2.27
CA ARG A 79 0.78 -3.91 -1.34
C ARG A 79 0.52 -3.03 -0.12
N SER A 80 1.57 -2.48 0.47
CA SER A 80 1.46 -1.54 1.59
C SER A 80 0.81 -0.23 1.17
N VAL A 81 1.10 0.27 -0.03
CA VAL A 81 0.40 1.44 -0.59
C VAL A 81 -1.10 1.18 -0.74
N SER A 82 -1.48 0.09 -1.40
CA SER A 82 -2.88 -0.33 -1.57
C SER A 82 -3.61 -0.56 -0.24
N ALA A 83 -2.91 -0.95 0.82
CA ALA A 83 -3.51 -1.23 2.13
C ALA A 83 -3.61 -0.01 3.05
N ASN A 84 -2.73 1.00 2.92
CA ASN A 84 -2.58 2.04 3.95
C ASN A 84 -2.70 3.48 3.43
N GLN A 85 -2.49 3.72 2.14
CA GLN A 85 -2.56 5.07 1.56
C GLN A 85 -3.99 5.40 1.10
N ASN A 86 -4.30 6.70 1.02
CA ASN A 86 -5.52 7.22 0.42
C ASN A 86 -5.19 7.70 -1.00
N LEU A 87 -5.69 6.98 -2.00
CA LEU A 87 -5.33 7.17 -3.41
C LEU A 87 -6.51 7.73 -4.18
N SER A 88 -6.26 8.73 -5.03
CA SER A 88 -7.23 9.30 -5.95
C SER A 88 -7.58 8.33 -7.07
N LEU A 89 -8.73 8.57 -7.71
CA LEU A 89 -9.16 7.77 -8.87
C LEU A 89 -8.15 7.85 -10.02
N ASP A 90 -7.60 9.03 -10.27
CA ASP A 90 -6.65 9.25 -11.35
C ASP A 90 -5.34 8.51 -11.10
N PHE A 91 -4.86 8.52 -9.86
CA PHE A 91 -3.68 7.76 -9.46
C PHE A 91 -3.88 6.25 -9.64
N VAL A 92 -4.99 5.70 -9.14
CA VAL A 92 -5.23 4.25 -9.26
C VAL A 92 -5.45 3.81 -10.70
N LYS A 93 -5.98 4.68 -11.57
CA LYS A 93 -6.06 4.42 -13.01
C LYS A 93 -4.68 4.37 -13.65
N LYS A 94 -3.81 5.35 -13.32
CA LYS A 94 -2.44 5.45 -13.84
C LYS A 94 -1.58 4.24 -13.45
N HIS A 95 -1.74 3.75 -12.22
CA HIS A 95 -0.92 2.66 -11.64
C HIS A 95 -1.71 1.36 -11.43
N LYS A 96 -2.72 1.09 -12.26
CA LYS A 96 -3.62 -0.06 -12.07
C LYS A 96 -2.91 -1.41 -12.07
N TYR A 97 -1.78 -1.55 -12.76
CA TYR A 97 -1.08 -2.83 -12.88
C TYR A 97 -0.17 -3.16 -11.69
N GLN A 98 0.08 -2.19 -10.80
CA GLN A 98 0.93 -2.38 -9.63
C GLN A 98 0.12 -2.60 -8.35
N LEU A 99 -1.11 -2.08 -8.31
CA LEU A 99 -1.94 -2.05 -7.12
C LEU A 99 -2.58 -3.40 -6.82
N ASP A 100 -2.72 -3.68 -5.52
CA ASP A 100 -3.53 -4.79 -5.01
C ASP A 100 -5.00 -4.37 -5.00
N TRP A 101 -5.74 -4.79 -6.03
CA TRP A 101 -7.14 -4.42 -6.21
C TRP A 101 -8.06 -5.05 -5.19
N ASN A 102 -7.80 -6.30 -4.79
CA ASN A 102 -8.61 -6.98 -3.78
C ASN A 102 -8.62 -6.19 -2.47
N THR A 103 -7.44 -5.66 -2.08
CA THR A 103 -7.29 -4.78 -0.93
C THR A 103 -8.02 -3.45 -1.13
N LEU A 104 -7.83 -2.78 -2.27
CA LEU A 104 -8.47 -1.49 -2.54
C LEU A 104 -10.01 -1.57 -2.58
N MET A 105 -10.58 -2.64 -3.14
CA MET A 105 -12.04 -2.82 -3.19
C MET A 105 -12.68 -2.90 -1.81
N SER A 106 -11.97 -3.43 -0.82
CA SER A 106 -12.49 -3.48 0.56
C SER A 106 -12.47 -2.12 1.27
N ARG A 107 -11.70 -1.14 0.75
CA ARG A 107 -11.44 0.16 1.39
C ARG A 107 -12.18 1.32 0.72
N PHE A 108 -12.31 1.28 -0.60
CA PHE A 108 -12.82 2.40 -1.40
C PHE A 108 -13.95 1.96 -2.32
N ARG A 109 -14.75 2.93 -2.77
CA ARG A 109 -15.79 2.71 -3.80
C ARG A 109 -15.32 3.30 -5.12
N TYR A 110 -15.53 2.56 -6.20
CA TYR A 110 -15.15 2.98 -7.55
C TYR A 110 -16.35 2.99 -8.50
N PRO A 111 -16.32 3.80 -9.58
CA PRO A 111 -17.35 3.79 -10.61
C PRO A 111 -17.47 2.41 -11.27
N GLU A 112 -18.71 1.95 -11.47
CA GLU A 112 -19.00 0.63 -12.04
C GLU A 112 -18.29 0.38 -13.37
N GLU A 113 -18.29 1.35 -14.28
CA GLU A 113 -17.61 1.22 -15.59
C GLU A 113 -16.12 0.92 -15.44
N PHE A 114 -15.44 1.59 -14.51
CA PHE A 114 -14.03 1.35 -14.23
C PHE A 114 -13.81 -0.03 -13.57
N LEU A 115 -14.72 -0.45 -12.69
CA LEU A 115 -14.66 -1.79 -12.11
C LEU A 115 -14.77 -2.88 -13.18
N LEU A 116 -15.68 -2.71 -14.15
CA LEU A 116 -15.82 -3.64 -15.26
C LEU A 116 -14.57 -3.67 -16.16
N GLU A 117 -13.93 -2.51 -16.38
CA GLU A 117 -12.64 -2.46 -17.07
C GLU A 117 -11.60 -3.34 -16.36
N LEU A 118 -11.43 -3.16 -15.04
CA LEU A 118 -10.47 -3.93 -14.24
C LEU A 118 -10.79 -5.43 -14.22
N ILE A 119 -12.06 -5.78 -14.03
CA ILE A 119 -12.53 -7.17 -13.97
C ILE A 119 -12.33 -7.90 -15.31
N ASN A 120 -12.26 -7.18 -16.42
CA ASN A 120 -12.09 -7.74 -17.76
C ASN A 120 -10.63 -7.63 -18.27
N ASP A 121 -9.72 -7.06 -17.49
CA ASP A 121 -8.30 -6.97 -17.83
C ASP A 121 -7.57 -8.21 -17.29
N ASP A 122 -7.13 -9.10 -18.19
CA ASP A 122 -6.46 -10.37 -17.82
C ASP A 122 -5.11 -10.16 -17.10
N HIS A 123 -4.55 -8.94 -17.11
CA HIS A 123 -3.34 -8.60 -16.38
C HIS A 123 -3.61 -8.11 -14.95
N ILE A 124 -4.89 -7.95 -14.58
CA ILE A 124 -5.30 -7.50 -13.25
C ILE A 124 -5.77 -8.69 -12.43
N ASP A 125 -5.11 -8.91 -11.29
CA ASP A 125 -5.57 -9.87 -10.28
C ASP A 125 -6.66 -9.23 -9.40
N LEU A 126 -7.91 -9.45 -9.79
CA LEU A 126 -9.08 -9.02 -9.05
C LEU A 126 -10.10 -10.17 -8.95
N ASP A 127 -10.38 -10.59 -7.72
CA ASP A 127 -11.38 -11.60 -7.45
C ASP A 127 -12.79 -11.01 -7.65
N ILE A 128 -13.57 -11.64 -8.53
CA ILE A 128 -14.94 -11.19 -8.85
C ILE A 128 -15.83 -11.25 -7.60
N GLY A 129 -15.65 -12.25 -6.74
CA GLY A 129 -16.37 -12.37 -5.48
C GLY A 129 -16.04 -11.20 -4.54
N VAL A 130 -14.77 -10.79 -4.46
CA VAL A 130 -14.36 -9.59 -3.72
C VAL A 130 -15.04 -8.34 -4.30
N ALA A 131 -15.03 -8.17 -5.61
CA ALA A 131 -15.69 -7.04 -6.26
C ALA A 131 -17.21 -7.02 -5.95
N LEU A 132 -17.90 -8.15 -6.17
CA LEU A 132 -19.34 -8.29 -5.89
C LEU A 132 -19.70 -8.06 -4.41
N SER A 133 -18.80 -8.41 -3.47
CA SER A 133 -19.05 -8.24 -2.04
C SER A 133 -18.83 -6.82 -1.56
N ASN A 134 -17.91 -6.08 -2.21
CA ASN A 134 -17.44 -4.79 -1.71
C ASN A 134 -17.79 -3.60 -2.59
N GLN A 135 -18.38 -3.81 -3.76
CA GLN A 135 -18.75 -2.73 -4.70
C GLN A 135 -20.24 -2.78 -5.05
N SER A 136 -20.72 -1.73 -5.70
CA SER A 136 -22.11 -1.63 -6.16
C SER A 136 -22.16 -1.74 -7.67
N PHE A 137 -23.08 -2.56 -8.18
CA PHE A 137 -23.29 -2.82 -9.59
C PHE A 137 -24.78 -2.77 -9.92
N THR A 138 -25.10 -2.50 -11.18
CA THR A 138 -26.43 -2.72 -11.72
C THR A 138 -26.85 -4.19 -11.62
N LYS A 139 -28.16 -4.45 -11.58
CA LYS A 139 -28.69 -5.82 -11.49
C LYS A 139 -28.18 -6.72 -12.63
N GLU A 140 -28.14 -6.20 -13.86
CA GLU A 140 -27.64 -6.91 -15.03
C GLU A 140 -26.18 -7.35 -14.84
N ASN A 141 -25.32 -6.43 -14.38
CA ASN A 141 -23.92 -6.73 -14.15
C ASN A 141 -23.71 -7.69 -12.97
N VAL A 142 -24.51 -7.60 -11.90
CA VAL A 142 -24.49 -8.60 -10.82
C VAL A 142 -24.79 -10.00 -11.35
N GLU A 143 -25.84 -10.14 -12.17
CA GLU A 143 -26.22 -11.43 -12.75
C GLU A 143 -25.12 -11.99 -13.67
N MET A 144 -24.54 -11.15 -14.52
CA MET A 144 -23.45 -11.50 -15.42
C MET A 144 -22.21 -11.96 -14.64
N LEU A 145 -21.73 -11.14 -13.70
CA LEU A 145 -20.52 -11.41 -12.91
C LEU A 145 -20.70 -12.63 -12.01
N SER A 146 -21.89 -12.82 -11.42
CA SER A 146 -22.18 -14.00 -10.59
C SER A 146 -22.13 -15.30 -11.40
N LYS A 147 -22.62 -15.30 -12.64
CA LYS A 147 -22.50 -16.46 -13.55
C LYS A 147 -21.04 -16.76 -13.87
N ARG A 148 -20.24 -15.72 -14.14
CA ARG A 148 -18.80 -15.84 -14.43
C ARG A 148 -18.04 -16.39 -13.22
N TYR A 149 -18.28 -15.86 -12.03
CA TYR A 149 -17.66 -16.31 -10.78
C TYR A 149 -17.93 -17.80 -10.50
N ARG A 150 -19.18 -18.26 -10.61
CA ARG A 150 -19.52 -19.69 -10.43
C ARG A 150 -18.80 -20.59 -11.42
N SER A 151 -18.70 -20.16 -12.68
CA SER A 151 -18.02 -20.92 -13.73
C SER A 151 -16.52 -21.07 -13.44
N LEU A 152 -15.89 -20.01 -12.93
CA LEU A 152 -14.48 -20.03 -12.51
C LEU A 152 -14.26 -20.97 -11.33
N GLU A 153 -15.10 -20.93 -10.29
CA GLU A 153 -14.97 -21.80 -9.12
C GLU A 153 -15.14 -23.29 -9.47
N ILE A 154 -16.09 -23.63 -10.35
CA ILE A 154 -16.22 -24.99 -10.87
C ILE A 154 -14.95 -25.41 -11.64
N SER A 155 -14.38 -24.51 -12.44
CA SER A 155 -13.16 -24.84 -13.20
C SER A 155 -11.95 -25.08 -12.30
N LYS A 156 -11.85 -24.37 -11.17
CA LYS A 156 -10.78 -24.55 -10.17
C LYS A 156 -10.94 -25.88 -9.42
N SER A 157 -12.17 -26.25 -9.06
CA SER A 157 -12.44 -27.49 -8.31
C SER A 157 -12.21 -28.76 -9.13
N ILE A 158 -12.35 -28.70 -10.46
CA ILE A 158 -12.07 -29.83 -11.36
C ILE A 158 -10.55 -30.03 -11.59
N LYS A 159 -9.75 -28.97 -11.43
CA LYS A 159 -8.30 -28.99 -11.70
C LYS A 159 -7.44 -29.39 -10.48
N ASN A 160 -8.03 -29.44 -9.29
CA ASN A 160 -7.39 -29.87 -8.04
C ASN A 160 -7.74 -31.33 -7.73
#